data_AF-A0A182VTU8-F1
#
_entry.id   AF-A0A182VTU8-F1
#
_cell.length_a   1.000
_cell.length_b   1.000
_cell.length_c   1.000
_cell.angle_alpha   90.00
_cell.angle_beta   90.00
_cell.angle_gamma   90.00
#
_symmetry.space_group_name_H-M   'P 1'
#
loop_
_entity.id
_entity.type
_entity.pdbx_description
1 polymer ?
#
loop_
_entity_poly.entity_id
_entity_poly.type
_entity_poly.pdbx_seq_one_letter_code
_entity_poly.pdbx_strand_id
1 'polypeptide(L)'
;YINTLPTKDGPGGSYVEFRISERLKRICIWVNQNFLLPSDIEYMTSDADATELKLNLISLRTAKSVCLHFSYDGKTRFYTEDIGLAGDLVQSLVQFLNIDNMNSTTTFPVVSEEVRELFKKLQGLQDTEKQINSEIVEHINQIKSHLIRAEDARYYNGEDVIKYHNEMMATNEDLVKSYKIRLVNTNEIQLALKRIHGILYNASRLRAGTFASAMIGRFKEALKTNNIDAVLKIIEMGEM
;
A
#
# COMPACT_ATOMS: atom_id res chain seq x y z
N TYR A 1 27.80 0.84 25.09
CA TYR A 1 26.92 0.23 26.11
C TYR A 1 26.24 -0.98 25.50
N ILE A 2 26.63 -2.14 26.03
CA ILE A 2 26.06 -3.50 25.96
C ILE A 2 25.25 -3.87 24.71
N ASN A 3 25.87 -4.76 23.94
CA ASN A 3 25.29 -5.64 22.92
C ASN A 3 23.93 -6.23 23.31
N THR A 4 22.88 -5.82 22.60
CA THR A 4 21.88 -6.77 22.13
C THR A 4 22.12 -6.94 20.64
N LEU A 5 22.86 -8.00 20.27
CA LEU A 5 22.86 -8.52 18.92
C LEU A 5 21.39 -8.67 18.49
N PRO A 6 20.95 -8.08 17.36
CA PRO A 6 19.78 -8.63 16.70
C PRO A 6 20.14 -10.08 16.40
N THR A 7 19.26 -10.97 16.84
CA THR A 7 19.18 -12.36 16.40
C THR A 7 19.36 -12.45 14.88
N LYS A 8 19.69 -13.63 14.34
CA LYS A 8 19.73 -13.90 12.89
C LYS A 8 18.50 -13.37 12.13
N ASP A 9 17.41 -13.16 12.86
CA ASP A 9 16.23 -12.39 12.50
C ASP A 9 16.30 -11.01 13.17
N GLY A 10 16.42 -9.94 12.38
CA GLY A 10 16.45 -8.56 12.88
C GLY A 10 15.16 -8.15 13.61
N PRO A 11 15.10 -6.91 14.14
CA PRO A 11 13.94 -6.44 14.91
C PRO A 11 12.65 -6.56 14.10
N GLY A 12 11.67 -7.31 14.64
CA GLY A 12 10.30 -7.39 14.10
C GLY A 12 10.10 -8.29 12.87
N GLY A 13 11.11 -9.10 12.47
CA GLY A 13 11.01 -10.04 11.34
C GLY A 13 10.79 -9.39 9.97
N SER A 14 10.81 -8.05 9.91
CA SER A 14 10.60 -7.29 8.68
C SER A 14 11.94 -7.00 8.00
N TYR A 15 12.07 -7.40 6.74
CA TYR A 15 13.30 -7.21 6.00
C TYR A 15 13.08 -7.05 4.49
N VAL A 16 14.07 -6.45 3.84
CA VAL A 16 14.26 -6.49 2.39
C VAL A 16 15.62 -7.11 2.10
N GLU A 17 15.61 -8.14 1.26
CA GLU A 17 16.78 -8.88 0.80
C GLU A 17 16.95 -8.68 -0.70
N PHE A 18 18.18 -8.38 -1.11
CA PHE A 18 18.54 -8.24 -2.51
C PHE A 18 20.03 -8.53 -2.68
N ARG A 19 20.47 -8.67 -3.94
CA ARG A 19 21.86 -9.00 -4.26
C ARG A 19 22.52 -7.85 -5.00
N ILE A 20 23.73 -7.51 -4.57
CA ILE A 20 24.58 -6.48 -5.16
C ILE A 20 25.96 -7.07 -5.44
N SER A 21 26.45 -6.94 -6.66
CA SER A 21 27.79 -7.39 -7.04
C SER A 21 28.82 -6.25 -6.90
N GLU A 22 28.99 -5.72 -5.69
CA GLU A 22 29.88 -4.58 -5.41
C GLU A 22 30.82 -4.83 -4.22
N ARG A 23 31.96 -4.13 -4.21
CA ARG A 23 32.94 -4.26 -3.13
C ARG A 23 32.44 -3.57 -1.86
N LEU A 24 32.57 -4.22 -0.71
CA LEU A 24 32.17 -3.65 0.60
C LEU A 24 32.81 -2.27 0.85
N LYS A 25 34.04 -2.04 0.40
CA LYS A 25 34.69 -0.71 0.47
C LYS A 25 33.87 0.40 -0.18
N ARG A 26 33.21 0.13 -1.32
CA ARG A 26 32.35 1.10 -2.01
C ARG A 26 31.07 1.36 -1.21
N ILE A 27 30.55 0.34 -0.54
CA ILE A 27 29.42 0.46 0.37
C ILE A 27 29.79 1.30 1.60
N CYS A 28 30.99 1.15 2.16
CA CYS A 28 31.46 2.03 3.26
C CYS A 28 31.48 3.51 2.84
N ILE A 29 31.91 3.81 1.60
CA ILE A 29 31.88 5.18 1.07
C ILE A 29 30.44 5.71 1.02
N TRP A 30 29.49 4.91 0.51
CA TRP A 30 28.07 5.28 0.52
C TRP A 30 27.57 5.56 1.93
N VAL A 31 27.91 4.70 2.90
CA VAL A 31 27.51 4.86 4.29
C VAL A 31 28.06 6.16 4.88
N ASN A 32 29.35 6.44 4.74
CA ASN A 32 29.96 7.66 5.28
C ASN A 32 29.40 8.94 4.63
N GLN A 33 28.95 8.89 3.37
CA GLN A 33 28.33 10.03 2.70
C GLN A 33 26.88 10.28 3.08
N ASN A 34 26.13 9.23 3.44
CA ASN A 34 24.69 9.30 3.66
C ASN A 34 24.28 9.29 5.15
N PHE A 35 25.18 8.92 6.06
CA PHE A 35 24.92 8.84 7.49
C PHE A 35 25.87 9.72 8.30
N LEU A 36 25.33 10.37 9.34
CA LEU A 36 26.11 11.14 10.30
C LEU A 36 26.74 10.19 11.32
N LEU A 37 27.95 9.75 11.04
CA LEU A 37 28.69 8.83 11.90
C LEU A 37 29.70 9.57 12.79
N PRO A 38 29.93 9.12 14.04
CA PRO A 38 30.96 9.70 14.92
C PRO A 38 32.39 9.54 14.37
N SER A 39 32.62 8.54 13.53
CA SER A 39 33.88 8.26 12.84
C SER A 39 33.58 7.52 11.54
N ASP A 40 34.37 7.79 10.50
CA ASP A 40 34.22 7.13 9.21
C ASP A 40 34.43 5.63 9.34
N ILE A 41 33.57 4.85 8.67
CA ILE A 41 33.75 3.41 8.58
C ILE A 41 34.76 3.14 7.48
N GLU A 42 35.94 2.66 7.87
CA GLU A 42 36.96 2.18 6.95
C GLU A 42 36.90 0.65 6.88
N TYR A 43 36.86 0.10 5.66
CA TYR A 43 37.01 -1.34 5.47
C TYR A 43 38.49 -1.70 5.68
N MET A 44 38.84 -2.14 6.89
CA MET A 44 40.22 -2.47 7.27
C MET A 44 40.69 -3.70 6.48
N THR A 45 41.63 -3.49 5.55
CA THR A 45 42.22 -4.54 4.71
C THR A 45 43.14 -5.52 5.45
N SER A 46 43.42 -5.29 6.74
CA SER A 46 44.31 -6.12 7.56
C SER A 46 43.64 -7.37 8.13
N ASP A 47 42.31 -7.39 8.23
CA ASP A 47 41.56 -8.57 8.65
C ASP A 47 41.12 -9.35 7.43
N ALA A 48 41.83 -10.44 7.13
CA ALA A 48 41.45 -11.41 6.10
C ALA A 48 40.06 -12.05 6.32
N ASP A 49 39.40 -11.74 7.44
CA ASP A 49 38.15 -12.33 7.92
C ASP A 49 36.93 -11.39 7.89
N ALA A 50 37.07 -10.13 7.44
CA ALA A 50 35.98 -9.15 7.42
C ALA A 50 34.97 -9.42 6.28
N THR A 51 34.25 -10.54 6.39
CA THR A 51 33.29 -11.05 5.40
C THR A 51 31.95 -10.31 5.38
N GLU A 52 31.68 -9.46 6.37
CA GLU A 52 30.41 -8.74 6.49
C GLU A 52 30.59 -7.31 7.01
N LEU A 53 29.72 -6.42 6.56
CA LEU A 53 29.51 -5.07 7.09
C LEU A 53 28.12 -5.00 7.72
N LYS A 54 28.04 -4.63 8.99
CA LYS A 54 26.78 -4.47 9.73
C LYS A 54 26.70 -3.06 10.32
N LEU A 55 25.61 -2.35 10.03
CA LEU A 55 25.33 -1.03 10.56
C LEU A 55 24.00 -1.05 11.32
N ASN A 56 24.03 -0.82 12.63
CA ASN A 56 22.85 -0.73 13.47
C ASN A 56 22.59 0.74 13.82
N LEU A 57 21.41 1.23 13.45
CA LEU A 57 20.95 2.61 13.65
C LEU A 57 19.62 2.61 14.38
N ILE A 58 19.28 3.75 14.98
CA ILE A 58 17.96 3.99 15.55
C ILE A 58 17.38 5.22 14.87
N SER A 59 16.16 5.10 14.36
CA SER A 59 15.42 6.23 13.80
C SER A 59 15.06 7.20 14.91
N LEU A 60 15.51 8.45 14.81
CA LEU A 60 15.15 9.51 15.78
C LEU A 60 13.67 9.90 15.73
N ARG A 61 12.99 9.66 14.60
CA ARG A 61 11.57 9.98 14.43
C ARG A 61 10.66 8.95 15.10
N THR A 62 11.00 7.67 14.96
CA THR A 62 10.13 6.56 15.35
C THR A 62 10.66 5.74 16.53
N ALA A 63 11.90 6.02 16.97
CA ALA A 63 12.65 5.23 17.96
C ALA A 63 12.82 3.74 17.58
N LYS A 64 12.58 3.39 16.31
CA LYS A 64 12.71 2.01 15.80
C LYS A 64 14.13 1.74 15.32
N SER A 65 14.58 0.50 15.51
CA SER A 65 15.90 0.04 15.06
C SER A 65 15.91 -0.22 13.55
N VAL A 66 17.02 0.12 12.92
CA VAL A 66 17.31 -0.13 11.50
C VAL A 66 18.66 -0.83 11.44
N CYS A 67 18.71 -2.00 10.82
CA CYS A 67 19.96 -2.75 10.66
C CYS A 67 20.24 -2.97 9.17
N LEU A 68 21.40 -2.51 8.71
CA LEU A 68 21.88 -2.75 7.35
C LEU A 68 22.97 -3.81 7.41
N HIS A 69 22.76 -4.92 6.73
CA HIS A 69 23.70 -6.02 6.66
C HIS A 69 24.13 -6.25 5.22
N PHE A 70 25.42 -6.17 4.97
CA PHE A 70 26.04 -6.43 3.69
C PHE A 70 27.05 -7.57 3.84
N SER A 71 26.92 -8.60 3.01
CA SER A 71 27.82 -9.75 3.00
C SER A 71 28.70 -9.72 1.75
N TYR A 72 29.92 -10.28 1.85
CA TYR A 72 30.89 -10.35 0.77
C TYR A 72 30.42 -11.14 -0.47
N ASP A 73 29.48 -12.08 -0.28
CA ASP A 73 28.84 -12.87 -1.34
C ASP A 73 27.85 -12.05 -2.21
N GLY A 74 27.70 -10.77 -1.86
CA GLY A 74 26.81 -9.81 -2.48
C GLY A 74 25.41 -9.80 -1.86
N LYS A 75 25.13 -10.66 -0.87
CA LYS A 75 23.83 -10.69 -0.20
C LYS A 75 23.68 -9.49 0.72
N THR A 76 22.65 -8.69 0.48
CA THR A 76 22.34 -7.49 1.26
C THR A 76 20.97 -7.64 1.89
N ARG A 77 20.86 -7.32 3.18
CA ARG A 77 19.63 -7.36 3.95
C ARG A 77 19.46 -6.10 4.77
N PHE A 78 18.34 -5.40 4.60
CA PHE A 78 17.95 -4.30 5.46
C PHE A 78 16.79 -4.73 6.34
N TYR A 79 16.96 -4.61 7.65
CA TYR A 79 15.94 -4.87 8.64
C TYR A 79 15.37 -3.55 9.12
N THR A 80 14.08 -3.35 8.88
CA THR A 80 13.31 -2.18 9.32
C THR A 80 11.83 -2.54 9.26
N GLU A 81 11.05 -2.00 10.18
CA GLU A 81 9.59 -2.13 10.16
C GLU A 81 8.93 -1.11 9.22
N ASP A 82 9.65 -0.05 8.83
CA ASP A 82 9.17 1.01 7.95
C ASP A 82 9.53 0.71 6.49
N ILE A 83 8.52 0.33 5.71
CA ILE A 83 8.63 0.04 4.27
C ILE A 83 9.05 1.27 3.45
N GLY A 84 8.65 2.48 3.87
CA GLY A 84 9.02 3.72 3.20
C GLY A 84 10.52 3.99 3.36
N LEU A 85 11.02 3.89 4.59
CA LEU A 85 12.44 4.03 4.89
C LEU A 85 13.28 2.95 4.19
N ALA A 86 12.80 1.70 4.17
CA ALA A 86 13.45 0.63 3.39
C ALA A 86 13.59 1.03 1.92
N GLY A 87 12.52 1.57 1.32
CA GLY A 87 12.53 2.08 -0.05
C GLY A 87 13.54 3.21 -0.25
N ASP A 88 13.58 4.20 0.64
CA ASP A 88 14.54 5.32 0.55
C ASP A 88 16.00 4.83 0.59
N LEU A 89 16.31 3.90 1.50
CA LEU A 89 17.64 3.30 1.65
C LEU A 89 18.05 2.50 0.41
N VAL A 90 17.14 1.66 -0.09
CA VAL A 90 17.38 0.86 -1.30
C VAL A 90 17.61 1.78 -2.50
N GLN A 91 16.75 2.78 -2.72
CA GLN A 91 16.87 3.69 -3.86
C GLN A 91 18.14 4.54 -3.80
N SER A 92 18.52 5.05 -2.62
CA SER A 92 19.78 5.79 -2.44
C SER A 92 20.99 4.91 -2.80
N LEU A 93 21.00 3.65 -2.35
CA LEU A 93 22.09 2.74 -2.64
C LEU A 93 22.16 2.37 -4.13
N VAL A 94 21.02 2.06 -4.74
CA VAL A 94 20.90 1.76 -6.17
C VAL A 94 21.39 2.93 -7.02
N GLN A 95 21.01 4.16 -6.67
CA GLN A 95 21.44 5.38 -7.35
C GLN A 95 22.95 5.60 -7.22
N PHE A 96 23.50 5.42 -6.02
CA PHE A 96 24.94 5.58 -5.77
C PHE A 96 25.80 4.56 -6.52
N LEU A 97 25.33 3.32 -6.61
CA LEU A 97 26.00 2.24 -7.31
C LEU A 97 25.73 2.25 -8.83
N ASN A 98 24.82 3.10 -9.30
CA ASN A 98 24.38 3.18 -10.69
C ASN A 98 23.83 1.84 -11.21
N ILE A 99 22.94 1.21 -10.43
CA ILE A 99 22.29 -0.06 -10.78
C ILE A 99 20.97 0.24 -11.50
N ASP A 100 20.87 -0.17 -12.76
CA ASP A 100 19.66 0.10 -13.56
C ASP A 100 18.47 -0.78 -13.18
N ASN A 101 18.71 -2.06 -12.88
CA ASN A 101 17.67 -3.04 -12.60
C ASN A 101 18.03 -3.88 -11.38
N MET A 102 17.13 -3.94 -10.40
CA MET A 102 17.32 -4.72 -9.18
C MET A 102 15.98 -5.28 -8.69
N ASN A 103 15.95 -6.57 -8.39
CA ASN A 103 14.82 -7.22 -7.75
C ASN A 103 15.14 -7.55 -6.29
N SER A 104 14.11 -7.51 -5.45
CA SER A 104 14.20 -7.72 -4.01
C SER A 104 13.15 -8.70 -3.53
N THR A 105 13.52 -9.53 -2.55
CA THR A 105 12.59 -10.32 -1.75
C THR A 105 12.32 -9.59 -0.44
N THR A 106 11.06 -9.44 -0.08
CA THR A 106 10.65 -8.61 1.06
C THR A 106 9.71 -9.38 1.97
N THR A 107 9.76 -9.07 3.25
CA THR A 107 8.83 -9.62 4.23
C THR A 107 8.48 -8.49 5.19
N PHE A 108 7.20 -8.11 5.23
CA PHE A 108 6.68 -7.05 6.10
C PHE A 108 5.33 -7.49 6.67
N PRO A 109 5.30 -8.28 7.76
CA PRO A 109 4.08 -8.90 8.28
C PRO A 109 2.98 -7.91 8.68
N VAL A 110 3.36 -6.74 9.20
CA VAL A 110 2.39 -5.69 9.58
C VAL A 110 1.74 -5.08 8.35
N VAL A 111 2.52 -4.85 7.30
CA VAL A 111 2.03 -4.28 6.04
C VAL A 111 1.15 -5.29 5.30
N SER A 112 1.50 -6.58 5.32
CA SER A 112 0.67 -7.62 4.69
C SER A 112 -0.70 -7.76 5.38
N GLU A 113 -0.76 -7.70 6.71
CA GLU A 113 -2.04 -7.70 7.42
C GLU A 113 -2.83 -6.42 7.16
N GLU A 114 -2.19 -5.24 7.16
CA GLU A 114 -2.84 -3.97 6.80
C GLU A 114 -3.48 -4.04 5.40
N VAL A 115 -2.75 -4.57 4.42
CA VAL A 115 -3.28 -4.76 3.05
C VAL A 115 -4.48 -5.70 3.08
N ARG A 116 -4.39 -6.82 3.81
CA ARG A 116 -5.50 -7.79 3.93
C ARG A 116 -6.75 -7.15 4.55
N GLU A 117 -6.61 -6.35 5.59
CA GLU A 117 -7.72 -5.62 6.20
C GLU A 117 -8.32 -4.58 5.25
N LEU A 118 -7.48 -3.83 4.53
CA LEU A 118 -7.93 -2.84 3.55
C LEU A 118 -8.71 -3.48 2.41
N PHE A 119 -8.28 -4.64 1.91
CA PHE A 119 -9.02 -5.38 0.88
C PHE A 119 -10.37 -5.92 1.40
N LYS A 120 -10.41 -6.46 2.63
CA LYS A 120 -11.67 -6.86 3.27
C LYS A 120 -12.64 -5.68 3.42
N LYS A 121 -12.13 -4.52 3.86
CA LYS A 121 -12.92 -3.28 3.96
C LYS A 121 -13.42 -2.84 2.58
N LEU A 122 -12.54 -2.82 1.57
CA LEU A 122 -12.88 -2.45 0.20
C LEU A 122 -13.99 -3.34 -0.37
N GLN A 123 -13.92 -4.65 -0.15
CA GLN A 123 -14.95 -5.59 -0.57
C GLN A 123 -16.32 -5.26 0.06
N GLY A 124 -16.35 -5.04 1.37
CA GLY A 124 -17.58 -4.69 2.08
C GLY A 124 -18.20 -3.36 1.60
N LEU A 125 -17.36 -2.36 1.32
CA LEU A 125 -17.80 -1.08 0.77
C LEU A 125 -18.35 -1.21 -0.66
N GLN A 126 -17.71 -2.03 -1.50
CA GLN A 126 -18.18 -2.30 -2.86
C GLN A 126 -19.51 -3.05 -2.88
N ASP A 127 -19.73 -3.98 -1.96
CA ASP A 127 -21.01 -4.70 -1.86
C ASP A 127 -22.12 -3.78 -1.34
N THR A 128 -21.79 -2.90 -0.37
CA THR A 128 -22.69 -1.82 0.08
C THR A 128 -23.03 -0.85 -1.06
N GLU A 129 -22.05 -0.50 -1.91
CA GLU A 129 -22.28 0.35 -3.08
C GLU A 129 -23.29 -0.26 -4.05
N LYS A 130 -23.20 -1.57 -4.31
CA LYS A 130 -24.17 -2.28 -5.15
C LYS A 130 -25.57 -2.21 -4.57
N GLN A 131 -25.70 -2.40 -3.26
CA GLN A 131 -26.99 -2.31 -2.57
C GLN A 131 -27.60 -0.90 -2.69
N ILE A 132 -26.83 0.14 -2.34
CA ILE A 132 -27.30 1.54 -2.43
C ILE A 132 -27.68 1.89 -3.87
N ASN A 133 -26.94 1.41 -4.87
CA ASN A 133 -27.27 1.65 -6.27
C ASN A 133 -28.60 0.98 -6.66
N SER A 134 -28.89 -0.22 -6.15
CA SER A 134 -30.19 -0.87 -6.35
C SER A 134 -31.33 -0.07 -5.73
N GLU A 135 -31.16 0.39 -4.48
CA GLU A 135 -32.15 1.21 -3.76
C GLU A 135 -32.42 2.54 -4.50
N ILE A 136 -31.37 3.21 -4.98
CA ILE A 136 -31.51 4.43 -5.79
C ILE A 136 -32.31 4.18 -7.06
N VAL A 137 -32.04 3.08 -7.78
CA VAL A 137 -32.79 2.73 -9.00
C VAL A 137 -34.26 2.45 -8.66
N GLU A 138 -34.53 1.74 -7.56
CA GLU A 138 -35.89 1.48 -7.09
C GLU A 138 -36.65 2.77 -6.77
N HIS A 139 -36.06 3.68 -5.99
CA HIS A 139 -36.66 4.97 -5.67
C HIS A 139 -36.92 5.83 -6.91
N ILE A 140 -36.01 5.83 -7.89
CA ILE A 140 -36.22 6.52 -9.18
C ILE A 140 -37.45 5.94 -9.91
N ASN A 141 -37.60 4.62 -9.91
CA ASN A 141 -38.74 3.97 -10.56
C ASN A 141 -40.06 4.24 -9.81
N GLN A 142 -40.02 4.26 -8.47
CA GLN A 142 -41.17 4.65 -7.64
C GLN A 142 -41.60 6.10 -7.92
N ILE A 143 -40.66 7.05 -7.94
CA ILE A 143 -40.95 8.46 -8.27
C ILE A 143 -41.60 8.59 -9.65
N LYS A 144 -41.07 7.90 -10.67
CA LYS A 144 -41.69 7.87 -12.02
C LYS A 144 -43.10 7.31 -11.98
N SER A 145 -43.35 6.27 -11.20
CA SER A 145 -44.68 5.69 -11.04
C SER A 145 -45.65 6.66 -10.36
N HIS A 146 -45.24 7.32 -9.27
CA HIS A 146 -46.06 8.35 -8.60
C HIS A 146 -46.35 9.53 -9.52
N LEU A 147 -45.38 9.95 -10.34
CA LEU A 147 -45.55 11.04 -11.31
C LEU A 147 -46.62 10.71 -12.36
N ILE A 148 -46.58 9.49 -12.93
CA ILE A 148 -47.59 9.05 -13.91
C ILE A 148 -48.98 9.02 -13.26
N ARG A 149 -49.09 8.45 -12.05
CA ARG A 149 -50.37 8.39 -11.31
C ARG A 149 -50.90 9.76 -10.92
N ALA A 150 -50.02 10.70 -10.56
CA ALA A 150 -50.41 12.07 -10.26
C ALA A 150 -50.94 12.79 -11.50
N GLU A 151 -50.32 12.58 -12.66
CA GLU A 151 -50.78 13.15 -13.93
C GLU A 151 -52.13 12.55 -14.34
N ASP A 152 -52.32 11.24 -14.23
CA ASP A 152 -53.62 10.58 -14.48
C ASP A 152 -54.70 11.10 -13.52
N ALA A 153 -54.41 11.20 -12.23
CA ALA A 153 -55.32 11.75 -11.23
C ALA A 153 -55.70 13.21 -11.56
N ARG A 154 -54.78 14.01 -12.11
CA ARG A 154 -55.09 15.38 -12.52
C ARG A 154 -56.19 15.45 -13.58
N TYR A 155 -56.28 14.46 -14.46
CA TYR A 155 -57.32 14.40 -15.50
C TYR A 155 -58.64 13.80 -14.99
N TYR A 156 -58.59 12.78 -14.12
CA TYR A 156 -59.76 11.98 -13.76
C TYR A 156 -60.26 12.15 -12.31
N ASN A 157 -59.38 12.42 -11.34
CA ASN A 157 -59.72 12.57 -9.93
C ASN A 157 -58.76 13.54 -9.19
N GLY A 158 -59.12 14.82 -9.16
CA GLY A 158 -58.24 15.90 -8.66
C GLY A 158 -57.85 15.80 -7.18
N GLU A 159 -58.62 15.11 -6.34
CA GLU A 159 -58.31 14.95 -4.91
C GLU A 159 -57.07 14.05 -4.68
N ASP A 160 -56.86 13.03 -5.53
CA ASP A 160 -55.74 12.08 -5.39
C ASP A 160 -54.39 12.66 -5.81
N VAL A 161 -54.38 13.81 -6.52
CA VAL A 161 -53.16 14.49 -6.97
C VAL A 161 -52.26 14.86 -5.79
N ILE A 162 -52.84 15.42 -4.73
CA ILE A 162 -52.11 15.81 -3.52
C ILE A 162 -51.49 14.59 -2.83
N LYS A 163 -52.21 13.48 -2.79
CA LYS A 163 -51.73 12.22 -2.21
C LYS A 163 -50.49 11.71 -2.95
N TYR A 164 -50.57 11.58 -4.28
CA TYR A 164 -49.43 11.10 -5.07
C TYR A 164 -48.24 12.06 -5.05
N HIS A 165 -48.47 13.37 -4.96
CA HIS A 165 -47.40 14.35 -4.74
C HIS A 165 -46.72 14.19 -3.38
N ASN A 166 -47.48 13.94 -2.31
CA ASN A 166 -46.92 13.70 -0.98
C ASN A 166 -46.10 12.40 -0.95
N GLU A 167 -46.60 11.33 -1.56
CA GLU A 167 -45.85 10.06 -1.72
C GLU A 167 -44.57 10.26 -2.53
N MET A 168 -44.64 11.03 -3.63
CA MET A 168 -43.47 11.37 -4.44
C MET A 168 -42.44 12.18 -3.64
N MET A 169 -42.88 13.15 -2.84
CA MET A 169 -41.99 13.95 -2.00
C MET A 169 -41.31 13.10 -0.92
N ALA A 170 -42.03 12.19 -0.27
CA ALA A 170 -41.46 11.26 0.69
C ALA A 170 -40.37 10.38 0.05
N THR A 171 -40.67 9.77 -1.10
CA THR A 171 -39.68 8.96 -1.85
C THR A 171 -38.48 9.80 -2.33
N ASN A 172 -38.69 11.07 -2.67
CA ASN A 172 -37.60 11.98 -3.04
C ASN A 172 -36.69 12.31 -1.84
N GLU A 173 -37.25 12.50 -0.64
CA GLU A 173 -36.44 12.66 0.57
C GLU A 173 -35.58 11.44 0.86
N ASP A 174 -36.14 10.24 0.70
CA ASP A 174 -35.41 8.99 0.87
C ASP A 174 -34.34 8.79 -0.20
N LEU A 175 -34.62 9.12 -1.46
CA LEU A 175 -33.63 9.15 -2.54
C LEU A 175 -32.45 10.06 -2.18
N VAL A 176 -32.72 11.27 -1.68
CA VAL A 176 -31.67 12.22 -1.25
C VAL A 176 -30.82 11.64 -0.12
N LYS A 177 -31.43 10.93 0.85
CA LYS A 177 -30.70 10.24 1.92
C LYS A 177 -29.79 9.15 1.33
N SER A 178 -30.29 8.29 0.46
CA SER A 178 -29.51 7.21 -0.18
C SER A 178 -28.34 7.78 -1.00
N TYR A 179 -28.55 8.90 -1.69
CA TYR A 179 -27.49 9.62 -2.40
C TYR A 179 -26.39 10.16 -1.48
N LYS A 180 -26.76 10.70 -0.30
CA LYS A 180 -25.78 11.16 0.70
C LYS A 180 -24.94 10.00 1.23
N ILE A 181 -25.58 8.87 1.53
CA ILE A 181 -24.88 7.66 1.99
C ILE A 181 -23.94 7.16 0.88
N ARG A 182 -24.39 7.13 -0.38
CA ARG A 182 -23.55 6.78 -1.53
C ARG A 182 -22.29 7.64 -1.59
N LEU A 183 -22.43 8.96 -1.43
CA LEU A 183 -21.30 9.88 -1.49
C LEU A 183 -20.24 9.55 -0.42
N VAL A 184 -20.68 9.28 0.81
CA VAL A 184 -19.79 8.88 1.90
C VAL A 184 -19.11 7.55 1.59
N ASN A 185 -19.87 6.55 1.13
CA ASN A 185 -19.34 5.23 0.77
C ASN A 185 -18.30 5.32 -0.36
N THR A 186 -18.58 6.08 -1.42
CA THR A 186 -17.63 6.30 -2.51
C THR A 186 -16.36 6.99 -2.03
N ASN A 187 -16.45 7.95 -1.09
CA ASN A 187 -15.27 8.58 -0.51
C ASN A 187 -14.41 7.59 0.29
N GLU A 188 -15.03 6.73 1.10
CA GLU A 188 -14.32 5.67 1.84
C GLU A 188 -13.61 4.69 0.90
N ILE A 189 -14.26 4.30 -0.21
CA ILE A 189 -13.64 3.47 -1.26
C ILE A 189 -12.39 4.17 -1.82
N GLN A 190 -12.50 5.47 -2.14
CA GLN A 190 -11.37 6.23 -2.66
C GLN A 190 -10.21 6.33 -1.66
N LEU A 191 -10.50 6.51 -0.37
CA LEU A 191 -9.48 6.56 0.68
C LEU A 191 -8.78 5.20 0.83
N ALA A 192 -9.53 4.10 0.83
CA ALA A 192 -8.97 2.75 0.88
C ALA A 192 -8.05 2.48 -0.32
N LEU A 193 -8.51 2.80 -1.54
CA LEU A 193 -7.70 2.64 -2.76
C LEU A 193 -6.44 3.50 -2.74
N LYS A 194 -6.51 4.76 -2.27
CA LYS A 194 -5.33 5.62 -2.11
C LYS A 194 -4.32 5.01 -1.14
N ARG A 195 -4.78 4.44 -0.02
CA ARG A 195 -3.89 3.79 0.95
C ARG A 195 -3.20 2.57 0.37
N ILE A 196 -3.95 1.69 -0.31
CA ILE A 196 -3.39 0.51 -0.98
C ILE A 196 -2.35 0.94 -2.04
N HIS A 197 -2.66 1.94 -2.86
CA HIS A 197 -1.71 2.48 -3.84
C HIS A 197 -0.45 3.06 -3.18
N GLY A 198 -0.57 3.71 -2.02
CA GLY A 198 0.57 4.22 -1.26
C GLY A 198 1.49 3.10 -0.76
N ILE A 199 0.91 2.02 -0.23
CA ILE A 199 1.66 0.83 0.21
C ILE A 199 2.38 0.20 -0.98
N LEU A 200 1.67 0.01 -2.10
CA LEU A 200 2.27 -0.52 -3.32
C LEU A 200 3.42 0.36 -3.82
N TYR A 201 3.22 1.67 -3.83
CA TYR A 201 4.25 2.59 -4.28
C TYR A 201 5.52 2.42 -3.45
N ASN A 202 5.39 2.34 -2.12
CA ASN A 202 6.52 2.04 -1.24
C ASN A 202 7.15 0.66 -1.53
N ALA A 203 6.33 -0.36 -1.78
CA ALA A 203 6.82 -1.69 -2.14
C ALA A 203 7.54 -1.72 -3.51
N SER A 204 7.12 -0.89 -4.46
CA SER A 204 7.78 -0.75 -5.77
C SER A 204 9.15 -0.07 -5.65
N ARG A 205 9.30 0.84 -4.69
CA ARG A 205 10.58 1.50 -4.37
C ARG A 205 11.59 0.58 -3.67
N LEU A 206 11.21 -0.65 -3.33
CA LEU A 206 12.17 -1.67 -2.90
C LEU A 206 12.91 -2.31 -4.09
N ARG A 207 12.51 -1.99 -5.32
CA ARG A 207 13.05 -2.52 -6.57
C ARG A 207 13.53 -1.39 -7.47
N ALA A 208 14.37 -1.69 -8.45
CA ALA A 208 14.89 -0.71 -9.40
C ALA A 208 14.58 -1.09 -10.85
N GLY A 209 14.34 -0.09 -11.68
CA GLY A 209 14.17 -0.22 -13.12
C GLY A 209 12.89 -0.93 -13.56
N THR A 210 13.05 -1.88 -14.47
CA THR A 210 11.97 -2.65 -15.10
C THR A 210 11.16 -3.46 -14.08
N PHE A 211 11.78 -3.96 -13.01
CA PHE A 211 11.12 -4.73 -11.96
C PHE A 211 10.11 -3.88 -11.17
N ALA A 212 10.43 -2.62 -10.87
CA ALA A 212 9.50 -1.71 -10.20
C ALA A 212 8.28 -1.41 -11.09
N SER A 213 8.51 -1.17 -12.39
CA SER A 213 7.44 -0.91 -13.36
C SER A 213 6.54 -2.14 -13.59
N ALA A 214 7.15 -3.32 -13.71
CA ALA A 214 6.44 -4.59 -13.89
C ALA A 214 5.56 -4.93 -12.69
N MET A 215 6.05 -4.67 -11.46
CA MET A 215 5.27 -4.84 -10.23
C MET A 215 4.00 -3.98 -10.22
N ILE A 216 4.10 -2.70 -10.61
CA ILE A 216 2.93 -1.80 -10.69
C ILE A 216 1.92 -2.32 -11.73
N GLY A 217 2.41 -2.81 -12.88
CA GLY A 217 1.57 -3.43 -13.90
C GLY A 217 0.80 -4.64 -13.38
N ARG A 218 1.52 -5.60 -12.79
CA ARG A 218 0.97 -6.84 -12.20
C ARG A 218 -0.02 -6.54 -11.08
N PHE A 219 0.28 -5.56 -10.23
CA PHE A 219 -0.62 -5.16 -9.16
C PHE A 219 -1.94 -4.58 -9.70
N LYS A 220 -1.88 -3.73 -10.75
CA LYS A 220 -3.10 -3.19 -11.38
C LYS A 220 -3.97 -4.31 -11.97
N GLU A 221 -3.35 -5.38 -12.45
CA GLU A 221 -4.06 -6.56 -12.93
C GLU A 221 -4.66 -7.38 -11.77
N ALA A 222 -3.90 -7.60 -10.69
CA ALA A 222 -4.36 -8.29 -9.49
C ALA A 222 -5.50 -7.54 -8.76
N LEU A 223 -5.51 -6.21 -8.81
CA LEU A 223 -6.62 -5.40 -8.33
C LEU A 223 -7.91 -5.64 -9.12
N LYS A 224 -7.82 -5.79 -10.45
CA LYS A 224 -9.00 -6.06 -11.29
C LYS A 224 -9.59 -7.44 -11.01
N THR A 225 -8.75 -8.42 -10.69
CA THR A 225 -9.18 -9.79 -10.35
C THR A 225 -9.50 -9.98 -8.88
N ASN A 226 -9.34 -8.93 -8.05
CA ASN A 226 -9.57 -8.91 -6.61
C ASN A 226 -8.88 -10.06 -5.86
N ASN A 227 -7.70 -10.47 -6.33
CA ASN A 227 -6.96 -11.59 -5.76
C ASN A 227 -5.96 -11.10 -4.70
N ILE A 228 -6.39 -11.14 -3.44
CA ILE A 228 -5.59 -10.68 -2.28
C ILE A 228 -4.27 -11.46 -2.17
N ASP A 229 -4.29 -12.77 -2.38
CA ASP A 229 -3.09 -13.61 -2.26
C ASP A 229 -2.07 -13.31 -3.37
N ALA A 230 -2.55 -13.00 -4.58
CA ALA A 230 -1.68 -12.52 -5.65
C ALA A 230 -1.03 -11.17 -5.30
N VAL A 231 -1.78 -10.23 -4.70
CA VAL A 231 -1.24 -8.94 -4.27
C VAL A 231 -0.16 -9.10 -3.20
N LEU A 232 -0.39 -9.95 -2.19
CA LEU A 232 0.59 -10.21 -1.14
C LEU A 232 1.86 -10.85 -1.71
N LYS A 233 1.73 -11.85 -2.60
CA LYS A 233 2.88 -12.46 -3.28
C LYS A 233 3.66 -11.47 -4.15
N ILE A 234 2.96 -10.57 -4.85
CA ILE A 234 3.59 -9.52 -5.66
C ILE A 234 4.42 -8.58 -4.76
N ILE A 235 3.92 -8.24 -3.57
CA ILE A 235 4.68 -7.42 -2.61
C ILE A 235 5.93 -8.16 -2.13
N GLU A 236 5.79 -9.40 -1.70
CA GLU A 236 6.87 -10.21 -1.13
C GLU A 236 7.96 -10.56 -2.15
N MET A 237 7.60 -11.10 -3.32
CA MET A 237 8.57 -11.70 -4.25
C MET A 237 8.72 -10.90 -5.56
N GLY A 238 7.77 -10.03 -5.89
CA GLY A 238 7.77 -9.31 -7.17
C GLY A 238 7.44 -10.19 -8.38
N GLU A 239 7.25 -11.50 -8.17
CA GLU A 239 6.93 -12.53 -9.18
C GLU A 239 5.74 -13.38 -8.70
N MET A 240 5.01 -13.96 -9.66
CA MET A 240 4.15 -15.12 -9.44
C MET A 240 4.92 -16.37 -9.84
#